data_AF-A0A2I2EY94-F1
#
_entry.id   AF-A0A2I2EY94-F1
#
_cell.length_a   1.000
_cell.length_b   1.000
_cell.length_c   1.000
_cell.angle_alpha   90.00
_cell.angle_beta   90.00
_cell.angle_gamma   90.00
#
_symmetry.space_group_name_H-M   'P 1'
#
loop_
_entity.id
_entity.type
_entity.pdbx_description
1 polymer ?
#
loop_
_entity_poly.entity_id
_entity_poly.type
_entity_poly.pdbx_seq_one_letter_code
_entity_poly.pdbx_strand_id
1 'polypeptide(L)'
;MKKRERKRRKKMEYEAPLDSLATVNGWAQGSPTRPFISIVSLYMAQQMDVNSAVEEIVSVLNVKYQLGDMNIIGEYLTDLWHTTLHTSKKTPHKDLSSPQPDQPTPTQSHLLTLLRTLKTQPPPPAIPQKHPPPPTQPSALVWADLPLFAQSVRSALRDAPGLGRCGFSEAEAAGWENFTAFVALVARDVLPPSPLEYSGGGAGSGSAGLEGVAVRMIRLALEERHDGGSSVYEDGAGVDGDAAVDAEILLGGAASAAAAAATTTTSAGGGTADESRRASQVIPTYEKADEVTKLNVYVACAALWAIIMGEELWERKGDKVGSVVGITVTTGNRRQSLFREGIPLRRWEMWTNRLEFLSRRGDLRIETRELAAEGAAVMRRVL
;
A
#
# COMPACT_ATOMS: atom_id res chain seq x y z
N MET A 1 16.16 -41.28 0.84
CA MET A 1 14.99 -40.73 0.13
C MET A 1 14.36 -39.53 0.85
N LYS A 2 13.95 -39.65 2.12
CA LYS A 2 13.31 -38.57 2.93
C LYS A 2 14.04 -37.21 2.97
N LYS A 3 15.38 -37.17 3.00
CA LYS A 3 16.16 -35.91 3.03
C LYS A 3 16.11 -35.14 1.69
N ARG A 4 16.09 -35.85 0.55
CA ARG A 4 15.95 -35.24 -0.78
C ARG A 4 14.52 -34.76 -1.03
N GLU A 5 13.54 -35.47 -0.51
CA GLU A 5 12.14 -35.10 -0.62
C GLU A 5 11.79 -33.91 0.28
N ARG A 6 12.35 -33.84 1.49
CA ARG A 6 12.28 -32.64 2.34
C ARG A 6 12.99 -31.44 1.70
N LYS A 7 14.13 -31.65 1.02
CA LYS A 7 14.82 -30.59 0.26
C LYS A 7 14.04 -30.15 -0.98
N ARG A 8 13.38 -31.07 -1.70
CA ARG A 8 12.51 -30.75 -2.85
C ARG A 8 11.21 -30.07 -2.43
N ARG A 9 10.60 -30.48 -1.32
CA ARG A 9 9.46 -29.79 -0.71
C ARG A 9 9.85 -28.39 -0.26
N LYS A 10 10.96 -28.23 0.49
CA LYS A 10 11.48 -26.91 0.84
C LYS A 10 11.80 -26.05 -0.38
N LYS A 11 12.26 -26.63 -1.49
CA LYS A 11 12.53 -25.91 -2.74
C LYS A 11 11.25 -25.52 -3.49
N MET A 12 10.24 -26.39 -3.56
CA MET A 12 8.94 -26.06 -4.18
C MET A 12 8.11 -25.09 -3.33
N GLU A 13 8.25 -25.14 -2.00
CA GLU A 13 7.63 -24.20 -1.06
C GLU A 13 8.30 -22.82 -1.11
N TYR A 14 9.57 -22.74 -1.53
CA TYR A 14 10.33 -21.49 -1.67
C TYR A 14 9.96 -20.66 -2.90
N GLU A 15 9.23 -21.23 -3.86
CA GLU A 15 8.85 -20.56 -5.12
C GLU A 15 7.34 -20.65 -5.34
N ALA A 16 6.54 -20.52 -4.26
CA ALA A 16 5.12 -20.31 -4.44
C ALA A 16 4.91 -19.00 -5.24
N PRO A 17 4.20 -19.02 -6.37
CA PRO A 17 3.93 -17.81 -7.12
C PRO A 17 3.13 -16.85 -6.24
N LEU A 18 3.43 -15.55 -6.30
CA LEU A 18 2.78 -14.52 -5.48
C LEU A 18 1.24 -14.57 -5.52
N ASP A 19 0.65 -15.02 -6.64
CA ASP A 19 -0.80 -15.21 -6.77
C ASP A 19 -1.36 -16.31 -5.83
N SER A 20 -0.59 -17.38 -5.62
CA SER A 20 -0.96 -18.42 -4.66
C SER A 20 -0.87 -17.92 -3.22
N LEU A 21 0.18 -17.17 -2.89
CA LEU A 21 0.34 -16.54 -1.58
C LEU A 21 -0.79 -15.53 -1.32
N ALA A 22 -1.12 -14.70 -2.31
CA ALA A 22 -2.21 -13.74 -2.21
C ALA A 22 -3.55 -14.42 -1.91
N THR A 23 -3.82 -15.55 -2.57
CA THR A 23 -5.05 -16.33 -2.35
C THR A 23 -5.10 -16.99 -0.97
N VAL A 24 -3.99 -17.57 -0.51
CA VAL A 24 -3.91 -18.25 0.79
C VAL A 24 -3.99 -17.25 1.96
N ASN A 25 -3.35 -16.10 1.80
CA ASN A 25 -3.23 -15.09 2.85
C ASN A 25 -4.34 -14.04 2.81
N GLY A 26 -5.22 -14.08 1.81
CA GLY A 26 -6.31 -13.12 1.65
C GLY A 26 -5.81 -11.71 1.35
N TRP A 27 -4.72 -11.59 0.58
CA TRP A 27 -4.16 -10.30 0.20
C TRP A 27 -5.11 -9.48 -0.65
N ALA A 28 -4.90 -8.17 -0.67
CA ALA A 28 -5.56 -7.28 -1.61
C ALA A 28 -5.17 -7.65 -3.05
N GLN A 29 -6.05 -8.38 -3.73
CA GLN A 29 -5.96 -8.73 -5.14
C GLN A 29 -7.32 -8.52 -5.81
N GLY A 30 -7.32 -8.44 -7.14
CA GLY A 30 -8.56 -8.38 -7.92
C GLY A 30 -9.42 -9.63 -7.75
N SER A 31 -10.71 -9.49 -8.05
CA SER A 31 -11.60 -10.64 -8.13
C SER A 31 -11.41 -11.39 -9.45
N PRO A 32 -11.34 -12.73 -9.44
CA PRO A 32 -11.31 -13.53 -10.67
C PRO A 32 -12.61 -13.43 -11.47
N THR A 33 -13.70 -12.95 -10.86
CA THR A 33 -15.00 -12.78 -11.53
C THR A 33 -15.13 -11.44 -12.26
N ARG A 34 -14.16 -10.53 -12.07
CA ARG A 34 -14.15 -9.20 -12.68
C ARG A 34 -13.11 -9.15 -13.80
N PRO A 35 -13.33 -8.32 -14.84
CA PRO A 35 -12.49 -8.35 -16.03
C PRO A 35 -11.12 -7.70 -15.83
N PHE A 36 -10.90 -6.98 -14.73
CA PHE A 36 -9.69 -6.17 -14.55
C PHE A 36 -8.42 -7.02 -14.51
N ILE A 37 -8.44 -8.22 -13.90
CA ILE A 37 -7.29 -9.12 -13.90
C ILE A 37 -6.87 -9.46 -15.34
N SER A 38 -7.82 -9.84 -16.19
CA SER A 38 -7.51 -10.18 -17.58
C SER A 38 -7.04 -8.97 -18.38
N ILE A 39 -7.70 -7.81 -18.23
CA ILE A 39 -7.34 -6.59 -18.97
C ILE A 39 -5.91 -6.16 -18.60
N VAL A 40 -5.61 -6.02 -17.30
CA VAL A 40 -4.29 -5.61 -16.83
C VAL A 40 -3.23 -6.65 -17.19
N SER A 41 -3.54 -7.95 -17.11
CA SER A 41 -2.58 -9.00 -17.48
C SER A 41 -2.25 -8.99 -18.98
N LEU A 42 -3.25 -8.83 -19.86
CA LEU A 42 -3.04 -8.71 -21.30
C LEU A 42 -2.23 -7.45 -21.64
N TYR A 43 -2.54 -6.33 -20.99
CA TYR A 43 -1.79 -5.09 -21.12
C TYR A 43 -0.32 -5.26 -20.70
N MET A 44 -0.07 -5.86 -19.53
CA MET A 44 1.28 -6.11 -19.02
C MET A 44 2.07 -7.11 -19.87
N ALA A 45 1.38 -8.04 -20.54
CA ALA A 45 1.97 -8.95 -21.52
C ALA A 45 2.20 -8.31 -22.91
N GLN A 46 1.92 -7.01 -23.07
CA GLN A 46 1.98 -6.26 -24.33
C GLN A 46 1.10 -6.86 -25.44
N GLN A 47 0.03 -7.57 -25.05
CA GLN A 47 -0.97 -8.14 -25.97
C GLN A 47 -2.16 -7.20 -26.20
N MET A 48 -2.20 -6.09 -25.45
CA MET A 48 -3.21 -5.04 -25.52
C MET A 48 -2.48 -3.71 -25.36
N ASP A 49 -2.76 -2.73 -26.22
CA ASP A 49 -2.19 -1.40 -26.08
C ASP A 49 -2.88 -0.60 -24.97
N VAL A 50 -2.27 0.50 -24.56
CA VAL A 50 -2.76 1.29 -23.43
C VAL A 50 -4.13 1.90 -23.70
N ASN A 51 -4.44 2.31 -24.93
CA ASN A 51 -5.72 2.96 -25.21
C ASN A 51 -6.85 1.93 -25.17
N SER A 52 -6.66 0.75 -25.76
CA SER A 52 -7.63 -0.35 -25.65
C SER A 52 -7.84 -0.81 -24.21
N ALA A 53 -6.77 -0.96 -23.42
CA ALA A 53 -6.89 -1.34 -22.02
C ALA A 53 -7.69 -0.31 -21.22
N VAL A 54 -7.42 0.98 -21.44
CA VAL A 54 -8.15 2.08 -20.78
C VAL A 54 -9.60 2.14 -21.23
N GLU A 55 -9.86 2.01 -22.52
CA GLU A 55 -11.23 1.99 -23.07
C GLU A 55 -12.05 0.86 -22.47
N GLU A 56 -11.49 -0.36 -22.36
CA GLU A 56 -12.17 -1.49 -21.73
C GLU A 56 -12.44 -1.25 -20.23
N ILE A 57 -11.44 -0.77 -19.48
CA ILE A 57 -11.59 -0.44 -18.05
C ILE A 57 -12.69 0.61 -17.84
N VAL A 58 -12.62 1.71 -18.59
CA VAL A 58 -13.56 2.83 -18.51
C VAL A 58 -14.95 2.39 -18.94
N SER A 59 -15.07 1.59 -20.00
CA SER A 59 -16.35 1.06 -20.48
C SER A 59 -17.06 0.23 -19.40
N VAL A 60 -16.34 -0.71 -18.76
CA VAL A 60 -16.88 -1.52 -17.65
C VAL A 60 -17.39 -0.63 -16.51
N LEU A 61 -16.60 0.37 -16.11
CA LEU A 61 -16.97 1.27 -15.01
C LEU A 61 -18.09 2.24 -15.39
N ASN A 62 -18.13 2.73 -16.63
CA ASN A 62 -19.20 3.59 -17.12
C ASN A 62 -20.55 2.86 -17.15
N VAL A 63 -20.56 1.59 -17.55
CA VAL A 63 -21.78 0.77 -17.49
C VAL A 63 -22.28 0.66 -16.05
N LYS A 64 -21.39 0.42 -15.08
CA LYS A 64 -21.79 0.39 -13.65
C LYS A 64 -22.18 1.76 -13.13
N TYR A 65 -21.54 2.82 -13.60
CA TYR A 65 -21.88 4.20 -13.26
C TYR A 65 -23.28 4.58 -13.71
N GLN A 66 -23.65 4.22 -14.94
CA GLN A 66 -24.99 4.51 -15.48
C GLN A 66 -26.12 3.76 -14.78
N LEU A 67 -25.83 2.63 -14.11
CA LEU A 67 -26.81 1.92 -13.29
C LEU A 67 -27.15 2.66 -11.98
N GLY A 68 -26.39 3.69 -11.61
CA GLY A 68 -26.69 4.57 -10.48
C GLY A 68 -26.39 3.99 -9.10
N ASP A 69 -25.80 2.80 -9.00
CA ASP A 69 -25.39 2.20 -7.73
C ASP A 69 -23.92 2.55 -7.42
N MET A 70 -23.74 3.60 -6.62
CA MET A 70 -22.42 4.07 -6.21
C MET A 70 -21.64 3.05 -5.37
N ASN A 71 -22.34 2.16 -4.64
CA ASN A 71 -21.66 1.12 -3.86
C ASN A 71 -21.02 0.09 -4.80
N ILE A 72 -21.76 -0.33 -5.84
CA ILE A 72 -21.23 -1.26 -6.85
C ILE A 72 -20.02 -0.65 -7.56
N ILE A 73 -20.07 0.63 -7.94
CA ILE A 73 -18.93 1.31 -8.58
C ILE A 73 -17.73 1.33 -7.65
N GLY A 74 -17.93 1.63 -6.37
CA GLY A 74 -16.87 1.62 -5.37
C GLY A 74 -16.18 0.26 -5.26
N GLU A 75 -16.93 -0.84 -5.32
CA GLU A 75 -16.37 -2.18 -5.33
C GLU A 75 -15.55 -2.46 -6.60
N TYR A 76 -16.04 -2.05 -7.78
CA TYR A 76 -15.31 -2.25 -9.05
C TYR A 76 -14.04 -1.39 -9.12
N LEU A 77 -14.07 -0.15 -8.62
CA LEU A 77 -12.88 0.68 -8.49
C LEU A 77 -11.87 0.05 -7.54
N THR A 78 -12.34 -0.42 -6.37
CA THR A 78 -11.48 -1.11 -5.40
C THR A 78 -10.83 -2.35 -6.03
N ASP A 79 -11.57 -3.11 -6.84
CA ASP A 79 -11.07 -4.27 -7.57
C ASP A 79 -10.00 -3.94 -8.60
N LEU A 80 -10.24 -2.89 -9.40
CA LEU A 80 -9.28 -2.38 -10.37
C LEU A 80 -7.97 -2.00 -9.68
N TRP A 81 -8.05 -1.29 -8.55
CA TRP A 81 -6.87 -0.88 -7.80
C TRP A 81 -6.19 -2.05 -7.11
N HIS A 82 -6.92 -2.98 -6.50
CA HIS A 82 -6.30 -4.19 -5.96
C HIS A 82 -5.62 -5.03 -7.04
N THR A 83 -6.21 -5.13 -8.24
CA THR A 83 -5.59 -5.78 -9.40
C THR A 83 -4.28 -5.09 -9.78
N THR A 84 -4.30 -3.76 -9.87
CA THR A 84 -3.14 -2.95 -10.25
C THR A 84 -2.03 -3.08 -9.21
N LEU A 85 -2.36 -2.96 -7.92
CA LEU A 85 -1.41 -3.05 -6.81
C LEU A 85 -0.85 -4.47 -6.62
N HIS A 86 -1.66 -5.50 -6.83
CA HIS A 86 -1.18 -6.88 -6.85
C HIS A 86 -0.27 -7.15 -8.05
N THR A 87 -0.61 -6.58 -9.21
CA THR A 87 0.27 -6.60 -10.39
C THR A 87 1.60 -5.92 -10.08
N SER A 88 1.61 -4.79 -9.37
CA SER A 88 2.87 -4.11 -9.03
C SER A 88 3.77 -4.92 -8.10
N LYS A 89 3.22 -5.79 -7.23
CA LYS A 89 4.03 -6.73 -6.42
C LYS A 89 4.85 -7.67 -7.33
N LYS A 90 4.29 -8.02 -8.49
CA LYS A 90 4.92 -8.93 -9.47
C LYS A 90 5.87 -8.22 -10.44
N THR A 91 5.85 -6.89 -10.51
CA THR A 91 6.74 -6.12 -11.39
C THR A 91 8.03 -5.74 -10.65
N PRO A 92 9.19 -6.30 -11.03
CA PRO A 92 10.44 -5.97 -10.37
C PRO A 92 10.76 -4.47 -10.44
N HIS A 93 11.12 -3.89 -9.30
CA HIS A 93 11.67 -2.54 -9.23
C HIS A 93 13.18 -2.49 -9.52
N LYS A 94 13.83 -3.66 -9.52
CA LYS A 94 15.23 -3.83 -9.89
C LYS A 94 15.29 -4.52 -11.25
N ASP A 95 16.02 -3.93 -12.18
CA ASP A 95 16.45 -4.58 -13.41
C ASP A 95 17.94 -4.31 -13.60
N LEU A 96 18.66 -5.25 -14.23
CA LEU A 96 20.08 -5.08 -14.56
C LEU A 96 20.33 -3.82 -15.41
N SER A 97 19.29 -3.37 -16.12
CA SER A 97 19.31 -2.19 -16.99
C SER A 97 19.04 -0.87 -16.28
N SER A 98 18.44 -0.87 -15.08
CA SER A 98 18.10 0.33 -14.31
C SER A 98 18.79 0.27 -12.94
N PRO A 99 20.01 0.80 -12.82
CA PRO A 99 20.77 0.71 -11.58
C PRO A 99 20.24 1.64 -10.48
N GLN A 100 19.42 2.64 -10.83
CA GLN A 100 18.94 3.64 -9.88
C GLN A 100 17.50 3.34 -9.42
N PRO A 101 17.23 3.32 -8.11
CA PRO A 101 15.91 3.00 -7.57
C PRO A 101 14.88 4.13 -7.70
N ASP A 102 15.30 5.34 -8.07
CA ASP A 102 14.41 6.50 -8.34
C ASP A 102 13.78 6.46 -9.74
N GLN A 103 14.27 5.60 -10.64
CA GLN A 103 13.75 5.43 -12.00
C GLN A 103 12.89 4.17 -12.11
N PRO A 104 11.69 4.26 -12.70
CA PRO A 104 10.85 3.09 -12.91
C PRO A 104 11.50 2.14 -13.93
N THR A 105 11.49 0.84 -13.65
CA THR A 105 11.86 -0.18 -14.66
C THR A 105 10.93 -0.09 -15.89
N PRO A 106 11.30 -0.63 -17.07
CA PRO A 106 10.40 -0.61 -18.23
C PRO A 106 9.01 -1.19 -17.93
N THR A 107 8.96 -2.26 -17.13
CA THR A 107 7.71 -2.91 -16.72
C THR A 107 6.91 -2.03 -15.75
N GLN A 108 7.55 -1.37 -14.78
CA GLN A 108 6.86 -0.41 -13.91
C GLN A 108 6.38 0.82 -14.69
N SER A 109 7.20 1.32 -15.62
CA SER A 109 6.85 2.43 -16.53
C SER A 109 5.61 2.11 -17.35
N HIS A 110 5.49 0.88 -17.82
CA HIS A 110 4.30 0.40 -18.53
C HIS A 110 3.06 0.49 -17.63
N LEU A 111 3.11 -0.06 -16.40
CA LEU A 111 1.99 0.03 -15.46
C LEU A 111 1.66 1.48 -15.04
N LEU A 112 2.66 2.34 -14.88
CA LEU A 112 2.46 3.77 -14.60
C LEU A 112 1.79 4.50 -15.78
N THR A 113 2.11 4.10 -17.01
CA THR A 113 1.51 4.67 -18.22
C THR A 113 0.01 4.38 -18.28
N LEU A 114 -0.42 3.19 -17.87
CA LEU A 114 -1.84 2.86 -17.70
C LEU A 114 -2.53 3.82 -16.73
N LEU A 115 -1.95 4.04 -15.54
CA LEU A 115 -2.52 4.96 -14.54
C LEU A 115 -2.58 6.40 -15.05
N ARG A 116 -1.52 6.90 -15.70
CA ARG A 116 -1.50 8.26 -16.29
C ARG A 116 -2.57 8.41 -17.37
N THR A 117 -2.78 7.40 -18.20
CA THR A 117 -3.79 7.43 -19.28
C THR A 117 -5.21 7.31 -18.74
N LEU A 118 -5.41 6.59 -17.61
CA LEU A 118 -6.67 6.60 -16.88
C LEU A 118 -6.98 7.99 -16.33
N LYS A 119 -6.00 8.71 -15.77
CA LYS A 119 -6.21 10.07 -15.23
C LYS A 119 -6.70 11.07 -16.27
N THR A 120 -6.34 10.90 -17.54
CA THR A 120 -6.74 11.80 -18.62
C THR A 120 -8.14 11.52 -19.15
N GLN A 121 -8.82 10.48 -18.65
CA GLN A 121 -10.16 10.13 -19.12
C GLN A 121 -11.19 11.18 -18.70
N PRO A 122 -12.12 11.53 -19.59
CA PRO A 122 -13.20 12.44 -19.24
C PRO A 122 -14.08 11.83 -18.15
N PRO A 123 -14.74 12.65 -17.32
CA PRO A 123 -15.74 12.15 -16.38
C PRO A 123 -16.83 11.37 -17.14
N PRO A 124 -17.42 10.34 -16.53
CA PRO A 124 -18.50 9.60 -17.18
C PRO A 124 -19.66 10.52 -17.52
N PRO A 125 -20.43 10.21 -18.58
CA PRO A 125 -21.61 11.00 -18.93
C PRO A 125 -22.56 11.05 -17.74
N ALA A 126 -23.14 12.24 -17.51
CA ALA A 126 -24.06 12.45 -16.42
C ALA A 126 -25.21 11.44 -16.49
N ILE A 127 -25.51 10.81 -15.36
CA ILE A 127 -26.67 9.92 -15.24
C ILE A 127 -27.91 10.77 -15.56
N PRO A 128 -28.82 10.35 -16.48
CA PRO A 128 -30.05 11.07 -16.74
C PRO A 128 -30.89 11.16 -15.46
N GLN A 129 -30.77 12.27 -14.74
CA GLN A 129 -31.45 12.47 -13.48
C GLN A 129 -32.90 12.89 -13.76
N LYS A 130 -33.86 12.02 -13.43
CA LYS A 130 -35.30 12.38 -13.44
C LYS A 130 -35.66 13.40 -12.35
N HIS A 131 -34.81 13.56 -11.33
CA HIS A 131 -34.99 14.47 -10.20
C HIS A 131 -33.64 15.10 -9.82
N PRO A 132 -33.61 16.37 -9.38
CA PRO A 132 -32.37 17.01 -8.93
C PRO A 132 -31.73 16.20 -7.79
N PRO A 133 -30.39 16.09 -7.76
CA PRO A 133 -29.72 15.25 -6.78
C PRO A 133 -29.84 15.91 -5.40
N PRO A 134 -30.02 15.12 -4.33
CA PRO A 134 -29.92 15.66 -2.98
C PRO A 134 -28.51 16.25 -2.77
N PRO A 135 -28.36 17.33 -1.98
CA PRO A 135 -27.11 18.06 -1.78
C PRO A 135 -25.96 17.23 -1.18
N THR A 136 -26.22 15.98 -0.81
CA THR A 136 -25.28 15.03 -0.20
C THR A 136 -24.74 13.98 -1.17
N GLN A 137 -25.16 13.96 -2.44
CA GLN A 137 -24.60 12.99 -3.38
C GLN A 137 -23.13 13.33 -3.69
N PRO A 138 -22.22 12.34 -3.61
CA PRO A 138 -20.83 12.55 -3.93
C PRO A 138 -20.71 13.03 -5.38
N SER A 139 -19.86 14.03 -5.58
CA SER A 139 -19.48 14.57 -6.87
C SER A 139 -19.14 13.44 -7.84
N ALA A 140 -19.45 13.65 -9.12
CA ALA A 140 -19.24 12.69 -10.20
C ALA A 140 -17.86 11.99 -10.14
N LEU A 141 -17.77 10.79 -10.70
CA LEU A 141 -16.50 10.06 -10.81
C LEU A 141 -15.47 10.92 -11.58
N VAL A 142 -14.43 11.41 -10.90
CA VAL A 142 -13.36 12.18 -11.51
C VAL A 142 -12.12 11.31 -11.63
N TRP A 143 -11.79 10.90 -12.86
CA TRP A 143 -10.63 10.06 -13.14
C TRP A 143 -9.29 10.74 -12.80
N ALA A 144 -9.23 12.07 -12.89
CA ALA A 144 -8.05 12.85 -12.55
C ALA A 144 -7.57 12.64 -11.11
N ASP A 145 -8.44 12.19 -10.20
CA ASP A 145 -8.10 11.96 -8.79
C ASP A 145 -7.83 10.49 -8.46
N LEU A 146 -7.97 9.58 -9.44
CA LEU A 146 -7.91 8.12 -9.24
C LEU A 146 -8.76 7.68 -8.02
N PRO A 147 -10.09 7.76 -8.12
CA PRO A 147 -10.99 7.67 -6.97
C PRO A 147 -10.81 6.33 -6.25
N LEU A 148 -10.70 6.38 -4.92
CA LEU A 148 -10.42 5.25 -4.02
C LEU A 148 -9.01 4.65 -4.12
N PHE A 149 -8.12 5.11 -5.00
CA PHE A 149 -6.77 4.53 -5.15
C PHE A 149 -5.97 4.57 -3.85
N ALA A 150 -5.92 5.72 -3.18
CA ALA A 150 -5.23 5.84 -1.89
C ALA A 150 -5.83 4.95 -0.79
N GLN A 151 -7.15 4.72 -0.82
CA GLN A 151 -7.82 3.79 0.10
C GLN A 151 -7.43 2.34 -0.21
N SER A 152 -7.37 1.96 -1.48
CA SER A 152 -6.89 0.65 -1.92
C SER A 152 -5.42 0.42 -1.60
N VAL A 153 -4.56 1.44 -1.70
CA VAL A 153 -3.17 1.37 -1.22
C VAL A 153 -3.14 1.07 0.27
N ARG A 154 -3.91 1.81 1.08
CA ARG A 154 -3.99 1.53 2.53
C ARG A 154 -4.52 0.13 2.83
N SER A 155 -5.50 -0.36 2.08
CA SER A 155 -5.98 -1.73 2.18
C SER A 155 -4.86 -2.73 1.90
N ALA A 156 -4.14 -2.56 0.78
CA ALA A 156 -3.00 -3.38 0.41
C ALA A 156 -1.83 -3.28 1.40
N LEU A 157 -1.75 -2.21 2.21
CA LEU A 157 -0.74 -2.11 3.26
C LEU A 157 -0.92 -3.17 4.36
N ARG A 158 -2.12 -3.75 4.50
CA ARG A 158 -2.38 -4.87 5.42
C ARG A 158 -1.68 -6.16 5.00
N ASP A 159 -1.21 -6.23 3.76
CA ASP A 159 -0.46 -7.37 3.22
C ASP A 159 1.04 -7.28 3.54
N ALA A 160 1.46 -6.33 4.39
CA ALA A 160 2.87 -6.14 4.72
C ALA A 160 3.45 -7.39 5.40
N PRO A 161 4.70 -7.77 5.08
CA PRO A 161 5.42 -8.82 5.78
C PRO A 161 5.36 -8.63 7.31
N GLY A 162 5.01 -9.70 8.02
CA GLY A 162 4.84 -9.72 9.47
C GLY A 162 3.46 -9.34 10.00
N LEU A 163 2.49 -9.02 9.13
CA LEU A 163 1.10 -8.76 9.52
C LEU A 163 0.19 -9.94 9.18
N GLY A 164 -0.66 -10.32 10.13
CA GLY A 164 -1.67 -11.35 9.94
C GLY A 164 -1.07 -12.67 9.45
N ARG A 165 -1.40 -13.06 8.21
CA ARG A 165 -0.91 -14.29 7.57
C ARG A 165 0.30 -14.07 6.67
N CYS A 166 0.90 -12.89 6.65
CA CYS A 166 2.03 -12.57 5.77
C CYS A 166 3.35 -12.87 6.48
N GLY A 167 4.18 -13.69 5.86
CA GLY A 167 5.52 -14.00 6.35
C GLY A 167 6.59 -13.05 5.84
N PHE A 168 7.83 -13.50 5.99
CA PHE A 168 9.03 -12.86 5.43
C PHE A 168 9.74 -13.81 4.46
N SER A 169 8.99 -14.61 3.70
CA SER A 169 9.60 -15.39 2.62
C SER A 169 10.25 -14.43 1.60
N GLU A 170 11.22 -14.93 0.85
CA GLU A 170 11.92 -14.12 -0.15
C GLU A 170 10.97 -13.54 -1.20
N ALA A 171 9.97 -14.32 -1.63
CA ALA A 171 8.93 -13.87 -2.55
C ALA A 171 8.06 -12.76 -1.94
N GLU A 172 7.62 -12.90 -0.68
CA GLU A 172 6.85 -11.87 0.03
C GLU A 172 7.65 -10.57 0.19
N ALA A 173 8.91 -10.68 0.61
CA ALA A 173 9.82 -9.55 0.75
C ALA A 173 10.03 -8.82 -0.59
N ALA A 174 10.38 -9.54 -1.65
CA ALA A 174 10.60 -8.97 -2.97
C ALA A 174 9.33 -8.33 -3.54
N GLY A 175 8.18 -9.01 -3.39
CA GLY A 175 6.89 -8.47 -3.81
C GLY A 175 6.52 -7.18 -3.07
N TRP A 176 6.88 -7.10 -1.79
CA TRP A 176 6.64 -5.92 -0.97
C TRP A 176 7.55 -4.74 -1.31
N GLU A 177 8.83 -4.99 -1.60
CA GLU A 177 9.76 -3.97 -2.11
C GLU A 177 9.26 -3.42 -3.46
N ASN A 178 8.86 -4.30 -4.38
CA ASN A 178 8.29 -3.93 -5.69
C ASN A 178 7.05 -3.04 -5.57
N PHE A 179 6.11 -3.44 -4.71
CA PHE A 179 4.91 -2.66 -4.40
C PHE A 179 5.27 -1.30 -3.81
N THR A 180 6.20 -1.26 -2.85
CA THR A 180 6.60 -0.01 -2.19
C THR A 180 7.22 0.98 -3.19
N ALA A 181 8.14 0.51 -4.03
CA ALA A 181 8.74 1.33 -5.09
C ALA A 181 7.66 1.85 -6.06
N PHE A 182 6.76 0.99 -6.52
CA PHE A 182 5.68 1.39 -7.42
C PHE A 182 4.76 2.45 -6.80
N VAL A 183 4.32 2.27 -5.55
CA VAL A 183 3.45 3.24 -4.88
C VAL A 183 4.16 4.57 -4.66
N ALA A 184 5.47 4.55 -4.36
CA ALA A 184 6.27 5.77 -4.27
C ALA A 184 6.35 6.50 -5.62
N LEU A 185 6.54 5.78 -6.73
CA LEU A 185 6.52 6.35 -8.09
C LEU A 185 5.15 6.94 -8.44
N VAL A 186 4.05 6.26 -8.05
CA VAL A 186 2.69 6.80 -8.23
C VAL A 186 2.50 8.09 -7.43
N ALA A 187 2.98 8.14 -6.19
CA ALA A 187 2.90 9.34 -5.34
C ALA A 187 3.71 10.52 -5.91
N ARG A 188 4.83 10.24 -6.57
CA ARG A 188 5.67 11.26 -7.20
C ARG A 188 5.09 11.76 -8.51
N ASP A 189 4.85 10.83 -9.44
CA ASP A 189 4.70 11.14 -10.85
C ASP A 189 3.23 11.18 -11.31
N VAL A 190 2.34 10.48 -10.60
CA VAL A 190 0.96 10.27 -11.03
C VAL A 190 -0.01 11.07 -10.17
N LEU A 191 0.18 11.11 -8.86
CA LEU A 191 -0.67 11.85 -7.92
C LEU A 191 0.13 12.92 -7.16
N PRO A 192 0.76 13.89 -7.84
CA PRO A 192 1.30 15.04 -7.14
C PRO A 192 0.13 15.83 -6.51
N PRO A 193 0.32 16.41 -5.31
CA PRO A 193 -0.70 17.21 -4.67
C PRO A 193 -1.01 18.41 -5.54
N SER A 194 -2.29 18.75 -5.66
CA SER A 194 -2.69 19.96 -6.37
C SER A 194 -2.12 21.19 -5.63
N PRO A 195 -1.41 22.11 -6.32
CA PRO A 195 -0.83 23.31 -5.70
C PRO A 195 -1.84 24.16 -4.92
N LEU A 196 -3.13 24.04 -5.24
CA LEU A 196 -4.22 24.81 -4.62
C LEU A 196 -4.69 24.23 -3.28
N GLU A 197 -4.39 22.98 -2.96
CA GLU A 197 -4.82 22.37 -1.68
C GLU A 197 -4.00 22.85 -0.47
N TYR A 198 -2.86 23.51 -0.71
CA TYR A 198 -1.97 23.95 0.37
C TYR A 198 -2.51 25.16 1.16
N SER A 199 -3.49 25.89 0.63
CA SER A 199 -3.90 27.19 1.18
C SER A 199 -5.05 27.14 2.21
N GLY A 200 -5.63 25.98 2.52
CA GLY A 200 -6.83 25.92 3.36
C GLY A 200 -6.73 24.87 4.46
N GLY A 201 -6.58 25.31 5.72
CA GLY A 201 -6.65 24.49 6.94
C GLY A 201 -8.02 23.83 7.21
N GLY A 202 -8.81 23.54 6.17
CA GLY A 202 -10.10 22.88 6.25
C GLY A 202 -9.97 21.47 6.82
N ALA A 203 -10.53 21.25 8.01
CA ALA A 203 -10.48 20.00 8.77
C ALA A 203 -11.35 18.87 8.19
N GLY A 204 -11.64 18.90 6.89
CA GLY A 204 -12.78 18.20 6.32
C GLY A 204 -12.49 17.47 5.02
N SER A 205 -11.42 16.68 4.95
CA SER A 205 -11.41 15.51 4.07
C SER A 205 -10.28 14.58 4.52
N GLY A 206 -10.62 13.39 5.01
CA GLY A 206 -9.69 12.33 5.46
C GLY A 206 -8.83 11.72 4.34
N SER A 207 -8.62 12.46 3.27
CA SER A 207 -7.70 12.16 2.18
C SER A 207 -6.27 12.55 2.57
N ALA A 208 -5.70 11.87 3.57
CA ALA A 208 -4.26 11.86 3.69
C ALA A 208 -3.72 11.20 2.41
N GLY A 209 -3.26 11.97 1.43
CA GLY A 209 -2.73 11.46 0.17
C GLY A 209 -1.62 10.42 0.35
N LEU A 210 -1.01 9.99 -0.74
CA LEU A 210 0.06 8.99 -0.66
C LEU A 210 1.28 9.48 0.16
N GLU A 211 1.43 10.79 0.39
CA GLU A 211 2.42 11.34 1.33
C GLU A 211 2.18 10.87 2.76
N GLY A 212 0.92 10.80 3.20
CA GLY A 212 0.59 10.29 4.54
C GLY A 212 0.95 8.83 4.70
N VAL A 213 0.84 8.05 3.62
CA VAL A 213 1.33 6.67 3.56
C VAL A 213 2.86 6.64 3.63
N ALA A 214 3.54 7.47 2.84
CA ALA A 214 5.01 7.57 2.79
C ALA A 214 5.61 7.87 4.17
N VAL A 215 5.17 8.97 4.80
CA VAL A 215 5.59 9.41 6.14
C VAL A 215 5.44 8.27 7.13
N ARG A 216 4.31 7.56 7.07
CA ARG A 216 4.04 6.51 8.03
C ARG A 216 4.83 5.24 7.79
N MET A 217 5.07 4.87 6.54
CA MET A 217 5.93 3.74 6.22
C MET A 217 7.36 3.98 6.69
N ILE A 218 7.91 5.18 6.45
CA ILE A 218 9.24 5.58 6.95
C ILE A 218 9.25 5.54 8.49
N ARG A 219 8.25 6.14 9.13
CA ARG A 219 8.13 6.16 10.60
C ARG A 219 8.06 4.76 11.20
N LEU A 220 7.18 3.89 10.68
CA LEU A 220 7.02 2.53 11.17
C LEU A 220 8.32 1.74 11.08
N ALA A 221 9.02 1.87 9.95
CA ALA A 221 10.26 1.17 9.71
C ALA A 221 11.43 1.67 10.59
N LEU A 222 11.54 2.99 10.80
CA LEU A 222 12.71 3.60 11.43
C LEU A 222 12.54 3.93 12.92
N GLU A 223 11.32 4.18 13.39
CA GLU A 223 11.01 4.49 14.80
C GLU A 223 10.44 3.28 15.53
N GLU A 224 9.35 2.69 15.04
CA GLU A 224 8.53 1.79 15.86
C GLU A 224 9.04 0.34 15.82
N ARG A 225 9.51 -0.13 14.67
CA ARG A 225 9.88 -1.55 14.47
C ARG A 225 11.35 -1.86 14.74
N HIS A 226 12.19 -0.85 14.92
CA HIS A 226 13.63 -1.05 15.09
C HIS A 226 14.04 -1.23 16.56
N ASP A 227 13.27 -0.77 17.53
CA ASP A 227 13.75 -0.73 18.92
C ASP A 227 13.78 -2.10 19.62
N GLY A 228 13.40 -3.19 18.95
CA GLY A 228 13.63 -4.57 19.41
C GLY A 228 13.08 -4.89 20.80
N GLY A 229 12.34 -3.95 21.39
CA GLY A 229 11.79 -4.01 22.71
C GLY A 229 10.70 -5.05 22.64
N SER A 230 11.06 -6.27 23.01
CA SER A 230 10.18 -7.32 23.50
C SER A 230 8.93 -6.65 24.05
N SER A 231 7.84 -6.70 23.29
CA SER A 231 6.52 -6.34 23.80
C SER A 231 6.37 -7.14 25.09
N VAL A 232 6.27 -6.44 26.21
CA VAL A 232 6.18 -7.01 27.58
C VAL A 232 4.81 -7.70 27.80
N TYR A 233 4.22 -8.22 26.73
CA TYR A 233 2.93 -8.91 26.70
C TYR A 233 3.04 -10.33 26.13
N GLU A 234 4.23 -10.95 26.17
CA GLU A 234 4.33 -12.42 26.16
C GLU A 234 3.91 -12.97 27.53
N ASP A 235 2.62 -12.85 27.87
CA ASP A 235 2.00 -13.70 28.89
C ASP A 235 0.73 -14.35 28.32
N GLY A 236 0.94 -15.51 27.70
CA GLY A 236 0.16 -16.71 28.00
C GLY A 236 -1.31 -16.81 27.61
N ALA A 237 -1.93 -15.83 26.94
CA ALA A 237 -3.31 -15.95 26.47
C ALA A 237 -3.41 -15.70 24.97
N GLY A 238 -3.56 -16.78 24.20
CA GLY A 238 -3.80 -16.74 22.77
C GLY A 238 -5.05 -15.92 22.45
N VAL A 239 -4.83 -14.70 21.97
CA VAL A 239 -5.84 -13.83 21.40
C VAL A 239 -5.19 -13.10 20.22
N ASP A 240 -5.89 -13.10 19.08
CA ASP A 240 -5.50 -12.52 17.78
C ASP A 240 -5.32 -10.97 17.79
N GLY A 241 -4.89 -10.38 18.91
CA GLY A 241 -4.89 -8.94 19.16
C GLY A 241 -3.71 -8.14 18.60
N ASP A 242 -2.51 -8.74 18.52
CA ASP A 242 -1.29 -7.99 18.14
C ASP A 242 -1.28 -7.54 16.67
N ALA A 243 -1.80 -8.37 15.77
CA ALA A 243 -1.93 -8.00 14.35
C ALA A 243 -2.98 -6.88 14.13
N ALA A 244 -3.98 -6.80 15.02
CA ALA A 244 -5.02 -5.77 14.93
C ALA A 244 -4.50 -4.38 15.33
N VAL A 245 -3.61 -4.30 16.32
CA VAL A 245 -2.99 -3.04 16.75
C VAL A 245 -2.06 -2.50 15.67
N ASP A 246 -1.22 -3.35 15.08
CA ASP A 246 -0.36 -2.94 13.97
C ASP A 246 -1.14 -2.54 12.71
N ALA A 247 -2.26 -3.21 12.43
CA ALA A 247 -3.17 -2.86 11.33
C ALA A 247 -3.95 -1.55 11.60
N GLU A 248 -4.35 -1.31 12.85
CA GLU A 248 -5.02 -0.07 13.28
C GLU A 248 -4.05 1.12 13.24
N ILE A 249 -2.82 0.90 13.71
CA ILE A 249 -1.70 1.82 13.52
C ILE A 249 -1.55 2.08 12.04
N LEU A 250 -1.54 1.06 11.17
CA LEU A 250 -1.37 1.16 9.71
C LEU A 250 -2.50 1.83 8.92
N LEU A 251 -3.65 2.17 9.54
CA LEU A 251 -4.78 2.73 8.78
C LEU A 251 -5.34 4.04 9.30
N GLY A 252 -4.98 4.45 10.51
CA GLY A 252 -5.64 5.57 11.19
C GLY A 252 -7.04 5.13 11.60
N GLY A 253 -7.32 5.17 12.91
CA GLY A 253 -8.42 4.42 13.55
C GLY A 253 -9.84 4.51 12.98
N ALA A 254 -10.13 5.45 12.07
CA ALA A 254 -11.44 5.55 11.41
C ALA A 254 -11.77 4.38 10.46
N ALA A 255 -10.78 3.74 9.81
CA ALA A 255 -11.02 2.66 8.86
C ALA A 255 -11.33 1.29 9.51
N SER A 256 -11.02 1.14 10.80
CA SER A 256 -11.26 -0.11 11.57
C SER A 256 -12.76 -0.35 11.82
N ALA A 257 -13.53 0.72 12.06
CA ALA A 257 -14.97 0.62 12.36
C ALA A 257 -15.82 0.14 11.16
N ALA A 258 -15.44 0.49 9.92
CA ALA A 258 -16.18 0.12 8.72
C ALA A 258 -16.01 -1.37 8.34
N ALA A 259 -14.85 -1.96 8.62
CA ALA A 259 -14.58 -3.37 8.33
C ALA A 259 -15.23 -4.33 9.36
N ALA A 260 -15.43 -3.89 10.61
CA ALA A 260 -16.13 -4.67 11.63
C ALA A 260 -17.64 -4.85 11.30
N ALA A 261 -18.25 -3.86 10.64
CA ALA A 261 -19.66 -3.91 10.26
C ALA A 261 -19.96 -4.93 9.13
N ALA A 262 -19.00 -5.18 8.22
CA ALA A 262 -19.18 -6.13 7.12
C ALA A 262 -19.20 -7.60 7.55
N THR A 263 -18.70 -7.91 8.76
CA THR A 263 -18.56 -9.29 9.25
C THR A 263 -19.73 -9.73 10.14
N THR A 264 -20.65 -8.83 10.50
CA THR A 264 -21.73 -9.11 11.46
C THR A 264 -23.09 -9.12 10.77
N THR A 265 -23.28 -10.03 9.82
CA THR A 265 -24.63 -10.41 9.36
C THR A 265 -24.73 -11.94 9.38
N THR A 266 -24.83 -12.50 10.58
CA THR A 266 -25.19 -13.90 10.81
C THR A 266 -26.70 -14.05 10.60
N SER A 267 -27.08 -14.51 9.40
CA SER A 267 -28.44 -15.00 9.15
C SER A 267 -28.60 -16.39 9.79
N ALA A 268 -29.44 -16.48 10.82
CA ALA A 268 -29.94 -17.74 11.34
C ALA A 268 -30.91 -18.37 10.32
N GLY A 269 -30.53 -19.53 9.77
CA GLY A 269 -31.39 -20.32 8.88
C GLY A 269 -30.84 -21.73 8.77
N GLY A 270 -31.53 -22.69 9.38
CA GLY A 270 -31.16 -24.10 9.37
C GLY A 270 -31.33 -24.75 8.01
N GLY A 271 -30.41 -25.66 7.67
CA GLY A 271 -30.45 -26.47 6.47
C GLY A 271 -29.28 -27.44 6.44
N THR A 272 -29.60 -28.73 6.52
CA THR A 272 -28.72 -29.88 6.65
C THR A 272 -27.90 -30.19 5.38
N ALA A 273 -26.71 -30.79 5.61
CA ALA A 273 -25.92 -31.59 4.67
C ALA A 273 -25.15 -30.85 3.55
N ASP A 274 -24.00 -30.27 3.90
CA ASP A 274 -22.86 -30.18 2.97
C ASP A 274 -21.52 -30.18 3.75
N GLU A 275 -21.12 -31.35 4.24
CA GLU A 275 -19.94 -31.57 5.08
C GLU A 275 -18.78 -32.22 4.31
N SER A 276 -18.62 -31.93 3.00
CA SER A 276 -17.72 -32.70 2.13
C SER A 276 -16.67 -31.93 1.33
N ARG A 277 -16.43 -30.63 1.58
CA ARG A 277 -15.38 -29.88 0.84
C ARG A 277 -14.58 -28.82 1.59
N ARG A 278 -14.47 -28.91 2.92
CA ARG A 278 -13.42 -28.17 3.64
C ARG A 278 -12.13 -28.97 3.59
N ALA A 279 -11.50 -29.00 2.42
CA ALA A 279 -10.12 -29.46 2.31
C ALA A 279 -9.30 -28.66 3.34
N SER A 280 -8.71 -29.35 4.31
CA SER A 280 -7.81 -28.77 5.31
C SER A 280 -6.66 -28.10 4.57
N GLN A 281 -6.81 -26.82 4.23
CA GLN A 281 -5.72 -25.99 3.76
C GLN A 281 -4.76 -25.89 4.95
N VAL A 282 -3.63 -26.57 4.82
CA VAL A 282 -2.52 -26.46 5.75
C VAL A 282 -2.08 -25.00 5.68
N ILE A 283 -2.50 -24.21 6.67
CA ILE A 283 -2.04 -22.82 6.82
C ILE A 283 -0.53 -22.91 7.00
N PRO A 284 0.28 -22.25 6.13
CA PRO A 284 1.72 -22.22 6.31
C PRO A 284 2.02 -21.67 7.71
N THR A 285 2.59 -22.50 8.58
CA THR A 285 3.09 -22.01 9.87
C THR A 285 4.41 -21.33 9.60
N TYR A 286 4.42 -20.01 9.57
CA TYR A 286 5.66 -19.25 9.43
C TYR A 286 6.51 -19.41 10.68
N GLU A 287 7.74 -19.90 10.52
CA GLU A 287 8.75 -19.77 11.58
C GLU A 287 8.94 -18.28 11.88
N LYS A 288 9.04 -17.91 13.17
CA LYS A 288 9.24 -16.52 13.62
C LYS A 288 10.48 -15.99 12.90
N ALA A 289 10.28 -15.08 11.95
CA ALA A 289 11.38 -14.51 11.18
C ALA A 289 12.39 -13.86 12.12
N ASP A 290 13.67 -14.06 11.85
CA ASP A 290 14.73 -13.40 12.61
C ASP A 290 14.65 -11.88 12.43
N GLU A 291 15.19 -11.15 13.40
CA GLU A 291 15.17 -9.69 13.40
C GLU A 291 15.84 -9.12 12.14
N VAL A 292 16.90 -9.76 11.68
CA VAL A 292 17.66 -9.39 10.48
C VAL A 292 16.78 -9.45 9.23
N THR A 293 15.99 -10.50 9.03
CA THR A 293 15.08 -10.59 7.88
C THR A 293 14.01 -9.51 7.94
N LYS A 294 13.45 -9.24 9.13
CA LYS A 294 12.47 -8.15 9.31
C LYS A 294 13.06 -6.80 8.94
N LEU A 295 14.25 -6.50 9.46
CA LEU A 295 14.96 -5.25 9.20
C LEU A 295 15.30 -5.09 7.71
N ASN A 296 15.72 -6.16 7.04
CA ASN A 296 15.99 -6.10 5.60
C ASN A 296 14.79 -5.55 4.81
N VAL A 297 13.59 -6.05 5.08
CA VAL A 297 12.37 -5.61 4.37
C VAL A 297 11.99 -4.19 4.75
N TYR A 298 11.92 -3.87 6.05
CA TYR A 298 11.45 -2.55 6.48
C TYR A 298 12.39 -1.42 6.10
N VAL A 299 13.70 -1.64 6.26
CA VAL A 299 14.71 -0.65 5.91
C VAL A 299 14.75 -0.43 4.40
N ALA A 300 14.68 -1.50 3.60
CA ALA A 300 14.61 -1.36 2.13
C ALA A 300 13.37 -0.55 1.71
N CYS A 301 12.19 -0.83 2.30
CA CYS A 301 10.97 -0.10 1.97
C CYS A 301 11.01 1.38 2.38
N ALA A 302 11.54 1.68 3.56
CA ALA A 302 11.72 3.07 4.01
C ALA A 302 12.72 3.82 3.12
N ALA A 303 13.81 3.16 2.74
CA ALA A 303 14.80 3.70 1.83
C ALA A 303 14.20 3.96 0.44
N LEU A 304 13.40 3.05 -0.13
CA LEU A 304 12.74 3.27 -1.42
C LEU A 304 11.82 4.50 -1.40
N TRP A 305 11.05 4.70 -0.33
CA TRP A 305 10.28 5.94 -0.15
C TRP A 305 11.18 7.17 -0.08
N ALA A 306 12.28 7.11 0.67
CA ALA A 306 13.22 8.22 0.80
C ALA A 306 13.94 8.55 -0.51
N ILE A 307 14.31 7.54 -1.31
CA ILE A 307 15.01 7.77 -2.57
C ILE A 307 14.07 8.31 -3.64
N ILE A 308 12.89 7.68 -3.80
CA ILE A 308 11.96 8.05 -4.86
C ILE A 308 11.27 9.38 -4.55
N MET A 309 10.83 9.57 -3.30
CA MET A 309 9.94 10.66 -2.90
C MET A 309 10.56 11.62 -1.86
N GLY A 310 11.80 11.42 -1.42
CA GLY A 310 12.34 12.14 -0.27
C GLY A 310 12.36 13.65 -0.44
N GLU A 311 12.72 14.13 -1.63
CA GLU A 311 12.82 15.56 -1.90
C GLU A 311 11.44 16.21 -1.95
N GLU A 312 10.51 15.62 -2.69
CA GLU A 312 9.13 16.08 -2.80
C GLU A 312 8.40 15.96 -1.46
N LEU A 313 8.66 14.90 -0.69
CA LEU A 313 8.07 14.68 0.61
C LEU A 313 8.51 15.78 1.59
N TRP A 314 9.79 16.13 1.60
CA TRP A 314 10.30 17.23 2.40
C TRP A 314 9.78 18.59 1.89
N GLU A 315 9.73 18.81 0.58
CA GLU A 315 9.20 20.05 0.03
C GLU A 315 7.71 20.25 0.40
N ARG A 316 6.92 19.18 0.41
CA ARG A 316 5.47 19.23 0.68
C ARG A 316 5.16 19.23 2.17
N LYS A 317 5.89 18.42 2.96
CA LYS A 317 5.57 18.15 4.37
C LYS A 317 6.65 18.60 5.33
N GLY A 318 7.87 18.84 4.90
CA GLY A 318 8.93 19.34 5.76
C GLY A 318 8.53 20.65 6.42
N ASP A 319 8.80 20.75 7.72
CA ASP A 319 8.57 21.97 8.47
C ASP A 319 9.60 23.03 8.04
N LYS A 320 9.23 23.84 7.02
CA LYS A 320 10.17 24.76 6.36
C LYS A 320 10.62 25.92 7.22
N VAL A 321 9.92 26.22 8.31
CA VAL A 321 10.20 27.40 9.14
C VAL A 321 9.65 27.11 10.52
N GLY A 322 10.39 27.44 11.59
CA GLY A 322 9.84 27.56 12.94
C GLY A 322 8.65 28.49 12.93
N SER A 323 7.47 27.93 12.68
CA SER A 323 6.22 28.65 12.51
C SER A 323 6.02 29.45 13.78
N VAL A 324 6.23 30.75 13.60
CA VAL A 324 6.32 31.78 14.62
C VAL A 324 5.22 31.54 15.64
N VAL A 325 5.63 31.28 16.88
CA VAL A 325 4.89 31.32 18.16
C VAL A 325 3.48 31.90 18.01
N GLY A 326 2.58 31.11 17.44
CA GLY A 326 1.16 31.36 17.38
C GLY A 326 0.56 30.35 18.33
N ILE A 327 0.38 30.77 19.59
CA ILE A 327 -0.23 29.99 20.67
C ILE A 327 -1.65 29.62 20.23
N THR A 328 -1.78 28.58 19.42
CA THR A 328 -3.06 27.98 19.08
C THR A 328 -3.14 26.76 19.97
N VAL A 329 -3.62 26.97 21.20
CA VAL A 329 -3.94 25.89 22.14
C VAL A 329 -5.11 25.13 21.53
N THR A 330 -4.84 24.17 20.65
CA THR A 330 -5.84 23.18 20.25
C THR A 330 -5.90 22.10 21.31
N THR A 331 -6.79 22.30 22.29
CA THR A 331 -7.10 21.41 23.41
C THR A 331 -7.88 20.16 22.98
N GLY A 332 -7.51 19.51 21.87
CA GLY A 332 -8.25 18.38 21.29
C GLY A 332 -7.35 17.22 20.84
N ASN A 333 -7.49 16.06 21.50
CA ASN A 333 -7.00 14.72 21.14
C ASN A 333 -5.58 14.61 20.54
N ARG A 334 -4.60 14.38 21.43
CA ARG A 334 -3.17 14.06 21.17
C ARG A 334 -2.91 12.94 20.14
N ARG A 335 -3.89 12.09 19.81
CA ARG A 335 -3.74 10.98 18.87
C ARG A 335 -4.06 11.34 17.41
N GLN A 336 -4.75 12.46 17.16
CA GLN A 336 -5.15 12.87 15.79
C GLN A 336 -4.27 13.98 15.19
N SER A 337 -3.49 14.74 15.99
CA SER A 337 -2.62 15.80 15.43
C SER A 337 -1.39 15.27 14.67
N LEU A 338 -0.98 14.03 14.94
CA LEU A 338 0.19 13.39 14.32
C LEU A 338 0.09 13.18 12.80
N PHE A 339 -1.11 13.28 12.21
CA PHE A 339 -1.32 13.11 10.77
C PHE A 339 -1.38 14.44 10.01
N ARG A 340 -1.47 15.57 10.74
CA ARG A 340 -1.71 16.90 10.16
C ARG A 340 -0.53 17.84 10.29
N GLU A 341 0.42 17.52 11.16
CA GLU A 341 1.64 18.28 11.36
C GLU A 341 2.69 17.87 10.31
N GLY A 342 3.41 18.86 9.78
CA GLY A 342 4.56 18.63 8.90
C GLY A 342 5.61 17.75 9.58
N ILE A 343 6.56 17.24 8.79
CA ILE A 343 7.69 16.46 9.28
C ILE A 343 8.67 17.43 9.96
N PRO A 344 8.84 17.38 11.28
CA PRO A 344 9.78 18.28 11.96
C PRO A 344 11.21 18.00 11.51
N LEU A 345 12.03 19.03 11.37
CA LEU A 345 13.45 18.93 10.99
C LEU A 345 14.21 17.88 11.81
N ARG A 346 14.04 17.90 13.14
CA ARG A 346 14.68 16.93 14.05
C ARG A 346 14.29 15.49 13.76
N ARG A 347 13.05 15.24 13.33
CA ARG A 347 12.57 13.89 12.98
C ARG A 347 13.16 13.45 11.64
N TRP A 348 13.23 14.35 10.66
CA TRP A 348 13.89 14.09 9.38
C TRP A 348 15.38 13.77 9.55
N GLU A 349 16.09 14.56 10.36
CA GLU A 349 17.49 14.28 10.75
C GLU A 349 17.63 12.93 11.45
N MET A 350 16.72 12.60 12.38
CA MET A 350 16.71 11.30 13.05
C MET A 350 16.59 10.15 12.04
N TRP A 351 15.62 10.21 11.12
CA TRP A 351 15.44 9.19 10.08
C TRP A 351 16.66 9.08 9.17
N THR A 352 17.23 10.22 8.77
CA THR A 352 18.46 10.28 7.96
C THR A 352 19.62 9.58 8.68
N ASN A 353 19.84 9.90 9.95
CA ASN A 353 20.90 9.29 10.78
C ASN A 353 20.65 7.78 10.98
N ARG A 354 19.38 7.36 11.10
CA ARG A 354 19.02 5.95 11.28
C ARG A 354 19.30 5.13 10.02
N LEU A 355 18.93 5.64 8.84
CA LEU A 355 19.27 5.02 7.56
C LEU A 355 20.79 4.94 7.36
N GLU A 356 21.52 6.00 7.70
CA GLU A 356 22.99 5.97 7.64
C GLU A 356 23.58 4.92 8.58
N PHE A 357 23.10 4.82 9.83
CA PHE A 357 23.52 3.78 10.76
C PHE A 357 23.24 2.38 10.20
N LEU A 358 22.03 2.16 9.68
CA LEU A 358 21.59 0.89 9.10
C LEU A 358 22.41 0.50 7.87
N SER A 359 22.87 1.45 7.05
CA SER A 359 23.74 1.18 5.91
C SER A 359 25.09 0.54 6.29
N ARG A 360 25.52 0.74 7.55
CA ARG A 360 26.80 0.24 8.09
C ARG A 360 26.66 -1.08 8.84
N ARG A 361 25.43 -1.58 9.04
CA ARG A 361 25.18 -2.86 9.71
C ARG A 361 25.59 -4.04 8.84
N GLY A 362 26.63 -4.77 9.24
CA GLY A 362 27.19 -5.88 8.46
C GLY A 362 26.33 -7.15 8.39
N ASP A 363 25.30 -7.24 9.24
CA ASP A 363 24.34 -8.36 9.27
C ASP A 363 23.18 -8.19 8.28
N LEU A 364 22.97 -6.99 7.74
CA LEU A 364 21.96 -6.74 6.71
C LEU A 364 22.47 -7.13 5.32
N ARG A 365 21.52 -7.41 4.41
CA ARG A 365 21.81 -7.65 3.00
C ARG A 365 22.50 -6.44 2.38
N ILE A 366 23.38 -6.69 1.42
CA ILE A 366 24.16 -5.64 0.74
C ILE A 366 23.21 -4.64 0.09
N GLU A 367 22.17 -5.13 -0.59
CA GLU A 367 21.19 -4.31 -1.30
C GLU A 367 20.41 -3.41 -0.34
N THR A 368 20.00 -3.93 0.82
CA THR A 368 19.33 -3.13 1.86
C THR A 368 20.22 -2.00 2.35
N ARG A 369 21.52 -2.28 2.53
CA ARG A 369 22.49 -1.30 3.02
C ARG A 369 22.75 -0.21 1.99
N GLU A 370 22.86 -0.58 0.72
CA GLU A 370 23.02 0.36 -0.39
C GLU A 370 21.82 1.28 -0.50
N LEU A 371 20.60 0.71 -0.48
CA LEU A 371 19.36 1.50 -0.43
C LEU A 371 19.34 2.44 0.78
N ALA A 372 19.70 1.95 1.97
CA ALA A 372 19.73 2.79 3.17
C ALA A 372 20.75 3.95 3.06
N ALA A 373 21.93 3.70 2.50
CA ALA A 373 22.94 4.73 2.25
C ALA A 373 22.44 5.79 1.26
N GLU A 374 21.84 5.35 0.16
CA GLU A 374 21.29 6.23 -0.86
C GLU A 374 20.11 7.06 -0.33
N GLY A 375 19.17 6.42 0.37
CA GLY A 375 18.05 7.10 1.01
C GLY A 375 18.50 8.16 2.02
N ALA A 376 19.51 7.85 2.85
CA ALA A 376 20.11 8.84 3.74
C ALA A 376 20.76 10.00 2.97
N ALA A 377 21.42 9.72 1.85
CA ALA A 377 22.02 10.76 1.01
C ALA A 377 20.95 11.69 0.43
N VAL A 378 19.87 11.15 -0.15
CA VAL A 378 18.74 11.93 -0.70
C VAL A 378 18.11 12.81 0.38
N MET A 379 17.79 12.22 1.55
CA MET A 379 17.20 12.98 2.66
C MET A 379 18.12 14.09 3.18
N ARG A 380 19.44 13.92 3.10
CA ARG A 380 20.41 14.95 3.49
C ARG A 380 20.52 16.11 2.49
N ARG A 381 20.22 15.90 1.21
CA ARG A 381 20.31 16.97 0.18
C ARG A 381 19.31 18.11 0.40
N VAL A 382 18.24 17.84 1.16
CA VAL A 382 17.15 18.79 1.42
C VAL A 382 17.19 19.43 2.81
N LEU A 383 18.21 19.09 3.61
CA LEU A 383 18.61 19.79 4.83
C LEU A 383 19.51 20.97 4.48
#